data_AF-A0A9Q3M5C1-F1
#
_entry.id   AF-A0A9Q3M5C1-F1
#
_cell.length_a   1.000
_cell.length_b   1.000
_cell.length_c   1.000
_cell.angle_alpha   90.00
_cell.angle_beta   90.00
_cell.angle_gamma   90.00
#
_symmetry.space_group_name_H-M   'P 1'
#
loop_
_entity.id
_entity.type
_entity.pdbx_description
1 polymer ?
#
loop_
_entity_poly.entity_id
_entity_poly.type
_entity_poly.pdbx_seq_one_letter_code
_entity_poly.pdbx_strand_id
1 'polypeptide(L)'
;MFGILDYLKLGAGVAAGLLLYHLYAVAVGYPSAAREARAGYVLLAEKTAAEAKAAEMERQRNAAAQATEEHRKRLAAAEASEQAAKDTLENEIRSYELQLSEKNRACAVTAADREWLLQRH
;
A
#
# COMPACT_ATOMS: atom_id res chain seq x y z
N MET A 1 -29.01 71.03 -41.12
CA MET A 1 -29.73 70.94 -39.83
C MET A 1 -30.26 69.52 -39.74
N PHE A 2 -29.79 68.70 -38.81
CA PHE A 2 -30.23 67.30 -38.70
C PHE A 2 -31.71 67.24 -38.31
N GLY A 3 -32.49 66.46 -39.05
CA GLY A 3 -33.91 66.28 -38.75
C GLY A 3 -34.12 65.22 -37.66
N ILE A 4 -35.30 65.21 -37.04
CA ILE A 4 -35.70 64.21 -36.03
C ILE A 4 -35.53 62.77 -36.56
N LEU A 5 -35.76 62.55 -37.87
CA LEU A 5 -35.58 61.27 -38.54
C LEU A 5 -34.12 60.78 -38.57
N ASP A 6 -33.14 61.69 -38.63
CA ASP A 6 -31.72 61.33 -38.65
C ASP A 6 -31.25 60.82 -37.28
N TYR A 7 -31.73 61.46 -36.21
CA TYR A 7 -31.50 60.99 -34.85
C TYR A 7 -32.14 59.63 -34.57
N LEU A 8 -33.33 59.39 -35.13
CA LEU A 8 -34.04 58.12 -35.00
C LEU A 8 -33.27 56.96 -35.66
N LYS A 9 -32.70 57.19 -36.85
CA LYS A 9 -31.85 56.21 -37.55
C LYS A 9 -30.55 55.94 -36.80
N LEU A 10 -29.89 56.98 -36.31
CA LEU A 10 -28.69 56.84 -35.48
C LEU A 10 -28.99 56.05 -34.20
N GLY A 11 -30.07 56.40 -33.50
CA GLY A 11 -30.52 55.68 -32.31
C GLY A 11 -30.83 54.21 -32.58
N ALA A 12 -31.52 53.92 -33.69
CA ALA A 12 -31.81 52.55 -34.10
C ALA A 12 -30.53 51.75 -34.43
N GLY A 13 -29.55 52.37 -35.10
CA GLY A 13 -28.25 51.75 -35.37
C GLY A 13 -27.47 51.42 -34.10
N VAL A 14 -27.42 52.36 -33.16
CA VAL A 14 -26.77 52.14 -31.85
C VAL A 14 -27.47 51.03 -31.07
N ALA A 15 -28.81 51.03 -31.03
CA ALA A 15 -29.58 50.00 -30.36
C ALA A 15 -29.36 48.61 -30.98
N ALA A 16 -29.36 48.51 -32.30
CA ALA A 16 -29.08 47.26 -33.01
C ALA A 16 -27.65 46.77 -32.74
N GLY A 17 -26.66 47.66 -32.75
CA GLY A 17 -25.27 47.32 -32.43
C GLY A 17 -25.10 46.79 -31.00
N LEU A 18 -25.73 47.45 -30.01
CA LEU A 18 -25.73 47.00 -28.62
C LEU A 18 -26.44 45.65 -28.46
N LEU A 19 -27.56 45.44 -29.16
CA LEU A 19 -28.28 44.17 -29.15
C LEU A 19 -27.41 43.03 -29.69
N LEU A 20 -26.76 43.24 -30.85
CA LEU A 20 -25.88 42.24 -31.45
C LEU A 20 -24.67 41.93 -30.57
N TYR A 21 -24.05 42.95 -29.98
CA TYR A 21 -22.97 42.78 -29.01
C TYR A 21 -23.44 41.96 -27.80
N HIS A 22 -24.61 42.27 -27.25
CA HIS A 22 -25.15 41.57 -26.10
C HIS A 22 -25.46 40.09 -26.43
N LEU A 23 -26.04 39.83 -27.60
CA LEU A 23 -26.28 38.46 -28.08
C LEU A 23 -24.97 37.68 -28.22
N TYR A 24 -23.92 38.29 -28.77
CA TYR A 24 -22.60 37.67 -28.85
C TYR A 24 -22.01 37.40 -27.46
N ALA A 25 -22.07 38.37 -26.54
CA ALA A 25 -21.55 38.22 -25.19
C ALA A 25 -22.25 37.08 -24.44
N VAL A 26 -23.58 36.98 -24.54
CA VAL A 26 -24.36 35.94 -23.85
C VAL A 26 -24.21 34.57 -24.51
N ALA A 27 -24.22 34.50 -25.84
CA ALA A 27 -24.15 33.22 -26.55
C ALA A 27 -22.74 32.62 -26.59
N VAL A 28 -21.71 33.46 -26.64
CA VAL A 28 -20.32 33.02 -26.88
C VAL A 28 -19.38 33.47 -25.79
N GLY A 29 -19.36 34.76 -25.45
CA GLY A 29 -18.36 35.35 -24.54
C GLY A 29 -18.41 34.81 -23.10
N TYR A 30 -19.56 34.90 -22.43
CA TYR A 30 -19.68 34.42 -21.05
C TYR A 30 -19.52 32.89 -20.94
N PRO A 31 -20.11 32.07 -21.84
CA PRO A 31 -19.89 30.62 -21.80
C PRO A 31 -18.42 30.22 -22.04
N SER A 32 -17.70 30.88 -22.97
CA SER A 32 -16.30 30.54 -23.24
C SER A 32 -15.40 30.86 -22.04
N ALA A 33 -15.56 32.05 -21.44
CA ALA A 33 -14.84 32.45 -20.24
C ALA A 33 -15.12 31.50 -19.05
N ALA A 34 -16.38 31.09 -18.86
CA ALA A 34 -16.75 30.13 -17.82
C ALA A 34 -16.11 28.75 -18.05
N ARG A 35 -16.00 28.29 -19.31
CA ARG A 35 -15.33 27.03 -19.65
C ARG A 35 -13.84 27.08 -19.37
N GLU A 36 -13.18 28.17 -19.74
CA GLU A 36 -11.75 28.38 -19.50
C GLU A 36 -11.43 28.42 -18.01
N ALA A 37 -12.22 29.17 -17.23
CA ALA A 37 -12.08 29.19 -15.77
C ALA A 37 -12.22 27.78 -15.15
N ARG A 38 -13.22 27.00 -15.57
CA ARG A 38 -13.41 25.62 -15.12
C ARG A 38 -12.24 24.72 -15.52
N ALA A 39 -11.68 24.88 -16.72
CA ALA A 39 -10.54 24.09 -17.16
C ALA A 39 -9.32 24.31 -16.25
N GLY A 40 -9.07 25.55 -15.82
CA GLY A 40 -8.02 25.86 -14.84
C GLY A 40 -8.25 25.16 -13.48
N TYR A 41 -9.49 25.15 -12.99
CA TYR A 41 -9.83 24.44 -11.76
C TYR A 41 -9.70 22.93 -11.88
N VAL A 42 -10.10 22.35 -13.01
CA VAL A 42 -9.94 20.91 -13.27
C VAL A 42 -8.46 20.55 -13.27
N LEU A 43 -7.61 21.32 -13.95
CA LEU A 43 -6.17 21.07 -13.97
C LEU A 43 -5.55 21.13 -12.56
N LEU A 44 -5.95 22.11 -11.75
CA LEU A 44 -5.50 22.21 -10.36
C LEU A 44 -6.00 21.01 -9.52
N ALA A 45 -7.25 20.61 -9.69
CA ALA A 45 -7.84 19.46 -9.00
C ALA A 45 -7.12 18.16 -9.37
N GLU A 46 -6.83 17.95 -10.66
CA GLU A 46 -6.08 16.78 -11.13
C GLU A 46 -4.65 16.75 -10.59
N LYS A 47 -3.97 17.91 -10.60
CA LYS A 47 -2.62 18.04 -10.01
C LYS A 47 -2.61 17.68 -8.52
N THR A 48 -3.51 18.27 -7.74
CA THR A 48 -3.58 18.02 -6.29
C THR A 48 -3.96 16.57 -5.98
N ALA A 49 -4.86 15.96 -6.77
CA ALA A 49 -5.18 14.55 -6.65
C ALA A 49 -3.97 13.64 -6.96
N ALA A 50 -3.20 13.97 -8.00
CA ALA A 50 -2.00 13.24 -8.35
C ALA A 50 -0.92 13.34 -7.27
N GLU A 51 -0.69 14.54 -6.72
CA GLU A 51 0.26 14.77 -5.61
C GLU A 51 -0.17 14.01 -4.34
N ALA A 52 -1.46 14.03 -4.00
CA ALA A 52 -1.99 13.28 -2.86
C ALA A 52 -1.81 11.76 -3.04
N LYS A 53 -2.06 11.25 -4.24
CA LYS A 53 -1.83 9.82 -4.56
C LYS A 53 -0.35 9.45 -4.45
N ALA A 54 0.55 10.30 -4.93
CA ALA A 54 1.99 10.07 -4.82
C ALA A 54 2.44 10.02 -3.35
N ALA A 55 1.98 10.96 -2.52
CA ALA A 55 2.28 10.98 -1.09
C ALA A 55 1.74 9.74 -0.36
N GLU A 56 0.55 9.28 -0.70
CA GLU A 56 -0.02 8.06 -0.11
C GLU A 56 0.74 6.80 -0.54
N MET A 57 1.10 6.68 -1.82
CA MET A 57 1.94 5.56 -2.29
C MET A 57 3.30 5.52 -1.58
N GLU A 58 3.90 6.68 -1.32
CA GLU A 58 5.14 6.75 -0.55
C GLU A 58 4.96 6.32 0.91
N ARG A 59 3.88 6.74 1.57
CA ARG A 59 3.55 6.26 2.93
C ARG A 59 3.39 4.75 2.98
N GLN A 60 2.63 4.18 2.03
CA GLN A 60 2.41 2.74 1.95
C GLN A 60 3.70 1.98 1.66
N ARG A 61 4.54 2.47 0.74
CA ARG A 61 5.84 1.89 0.44
C ARG A 61 6.75 1.87 1.68
N ASN A 62 6.78 2.97 2.42
CA ASN A 62 7.61 3.08 3.63
C ASN A 62 7.10 2.15 4.74
N ALA A 63 5.79 2.07 4.95
CA ALA A 63 5.20 1.14 5.91
C ALA A 63 5.46 -0.33 5.52
N ALA A 64 5.32 -0.67 4.23
CA ALA A 64 5.63 -2.00 3.72
C ALA A 64 7.11 -2.35 3.92
N ALA A 65 8.03 -1.43 3.61
CA ALA A 65 9.46 -1.63 3.81
C ALA A 65 9.80 -1.93 5.28
N GLN A 66 9.23 -1.17 6.22
CA GLN A 66 9.41 -1.40 7.65
C GLN A 66 8.89 -2.78 8.09
N ALA A 67 7.67 -3.14 7.66
CA ALA A 67 7.10 -4.44 7.97
C ALA A 67 7.95 -5.59 7.40
N THR A 68 8.43 -5.48 6.15
CA THR A 68 9.27 -6.51 5.55
C THR A 68 10.61 -6.67 6.26
N GLU A 69 11.22 -5.57 6.71
CA GLU A 69 12.47 -5.60 7.45
C GLU A 69 12.30 -6.23 8.83
N GLU A 70 11.21 -5.90 9.53
CA GLU A 70 10.88 -6.53 10.81
C GLU A 70 10.61 -8.04 10.63
N HIS A 71 9.83 -8.43 9.62
CA HIS A 71 9.59 -9.84 9.29
C HIS A 71 10.88 -10.57 8.97
N ARG A 72 11.80 -9.96 8.20
CA ARG A 72 13.11 -10.54 7.89
C ARG A 72 13.93 -10.78 9.15
N LYS A 73 13.96 -9.82 10.08
CA LYS A 73 14.66 -9.97 11.37
C LYS A 73 14.06 -11.09 12.22
N ARG A 74 12.73 -11.16 12.30
CA ARG A 74 12.03 -12.22 13.04
C ARG A 74 12.30 -13.61 12.44
N LEU A 75 12.32 -13.71 11.11
CA LEU A 75 12.65 -14.95 10.41
C LEU A 75 14.08 -15.39 10.71
N ALA A 76 15.06 -14.48 10.57
CA ALA A 76 16.46 -14.80 10.85
C ALA A 76 16.68 -15.22 12.32
N ALA A 77 15.99 -14.59 13.26
CA ALA A 77 16.04 -14.98 14.68
C ALA A 77 15.40 -16.35 14.92
N ALA A 78 14.27 -16.66 14.25
CA ALA A 78 13.62 -17.96 14.35
C ALA A 78 14.51 -19.08 13.75
N GLU A 79 15.11 -18.84 12.58
CA GLU A 79 16.06 -19.77 11.94
C GLU A 79 17.29 -20.01 12.82
N ALA A 80 17.86 -18.96 13.42
CA ALA A 80 18.99 -19.11 14.34
C ALA A 80 18.61 -19.90 15.60
N SER A 81 17.41 -19.68 16.16
CA SER A 81 16.90 -20.44 17.30
C SER A 81 16.65 -21.90 16.94
N GLU A 82 16.10 -22.17 15.76
CA GLU A 82 15.87 -23.53 15.28
C GLU A 82 17.20 -24.26 15.07
N GLN A 83 18.20 -23.61 14.47
CA GLN A 83 19.51 -24.19 14.27
C GLN A 83 20.20 -24.49 15.62
N ALA A 84 20.16 -23.56 16.57
CA ALA A 84 20.72 -23.79 17.91
C ALA A 84 20.02 -24.96 18.63
N ALA A 85 18.70 -25.09 18.49
CA ALA A 85 17.95 -26.22 19.05
C ALA A 85 18.33 -27.54 18.38
N LYS A 86 18.51 -27.56 17.05
CA LYS A 86 19.00 -28.74 16.31
C LYS A 86 20.40 -29.13 16.73
N ASP A 87 21.32 -28.19 16.82
CA ASP A 87 22.70 -28.44 17.24
C ASP A 87 22.76 -28.99 18.67
N THR A 88 21.91 -28.46 19.56
CA THR A 88 21.76 -28.97 20.94
C THR A 88 21.26 -30.41 20.93
N LEU A 89 20.19 -30.69 20.17
CA LEU A 89 19.61 -32.02 20.05
C LEU A 89 20.61 -33.04 19.47
N GLU A 90 21.36 -32.68 18.44
CA GLU A 90 22.40 -33.55 17.84
C GLU A 90 23.52 -33.86 18.84
N ASN A 91 23.92 -32.88 19.66
CA ASN A 91 24.90 -33.10 20.72
C ASN A 91 24.36 -34.02 21.82
N GLU A 92 23.09 -33.86 22.22
CA GLU A 92 22.42 -34.75 23.17
C GLU A 92 22.34 -36.18 22.64
N ILE A 93 21.92 -36.36 21.39
CA ILE A 93 21.87 -37.67 20.72
C ILE A 93 23.25 -38.31 20.75
N ARG A 94 24.30 -37.60 20.32
CA ARG A 94 25.68 -38.12 20.34
C ARG A 94 26.12 -38.52 21.75
N SER A 95 25.78 -37.71 22.75
CA SER A 95 26.09 -38.03 24.15
C SER A 95 25.37 -39.31 24.61
N TYR A 96 24.08 -39.44 24.30
CA TYR A 96 23.31 -40.65 24.63
C TYR A 96 23.82 -41.89 23.91
N GLU A 97 24.19 -41.77 22.63
CA GLU A 97 24.78 -42.86 21.86
C GLU A 97 26.10 -43.35 22.47
N LEU A 98 26.96 -42.41 22.91
CA LEU A 98 28.22 -42.74 23.57
C LEU A 98 27.98 -43.48 24.89
N GLN A 99 27.08 -42.96 25.73
CA GLN A 99 26.69 -43.63 26.99
C GLN A 99 26.14 -45.05 26.75
N LEU A 100 25.34 -45.24 25.69
CA LEU A 100 24.80 -46.55 25.31
C LEU A 100 25.89 -47.51 24.81
N SER A 101 26.87 -47.00 24.06
CA SER A 101 28.03 -47.78 23.62
C SER A 101 28.92 -48.22 24.78
N GLU A 102 29.14 -47.34 25.77
CA GLU A 102 29.92 -47.63 26.97
C GLU A 102 29.22 -48.67 27.85
N LYS A 103 27.89 -48.60 27.92
CA LYS A 103 27.03 -49.62 28.55
C LYS A 103 26.87 -50.89 27.68
N ASN A 104 27.64 -51.00 26.59
CA ASN A 104 27.76 -52.17 25.74
C ASN A 104 26.44 -52.69 25.17
N ARG A 105 25.51 -51.77 24.82
CA ARG A 105 24.14 -52.07 24.33
C ARG A 105 23.37 -53.08 25.18
N ALA A 106 23.80 -53.33 26.40
CA ALA A 106 23.07 -54.17 27.33
C ALA A 106 21.91 -53.31 27.84
N CYS A 107 20.80 -53.33 27.11
CA CYS A 107 19.50 -53.35 27.76
C CYS A 107 19.49 -54.60 28.65
N ALA A 108 20.22 -54.55 29.77
CA ALA A 108 20.32 -55.63 30.71
C ALA A 108 18.94 -55.67 31.38
N VAL A 109 18.06 -56.52 30.82
CA VAL A 109 16.90 -57.05 31.54
C VAL A 109 17.43 -57.40 32.92
N THR A 110 17.06 -56.59 33.91
CA THR A 110 17.59 -56.76 35.25
C THR A 110 17.08 -58.08 35.80
N ALA A 111 17.72 -58.60 36.85
CA ALA A 111 17.23 -59.84 37.47
C ALA A 111 15.74 -59.71 37.87
N ALA A 112 15.32 -58.50 38.31
CA ALA A 112 13.93 -58.19 38.62
C ALA A 112 13.01 -58.20 37.38
N ASP A 113 13.44 -57.64 36.25
CA ASP A 113 12.67 -57.67 35.00
C ASP A 113 12.50 -59.11 34.48
N ARG A 114 13.53 -59.95 34.66
CA ARG A 114 13.52 -61.36 34.26
C ARG A 114 12.57 -62.17 35.15
N GLU A 115 12.55 -61.92 36.45
CA GLU A 115 11.64 -62.57 37.40
C GLU A 115 10.17 -62.20 37.13
N TRP A 116 9.90 -60.93 36.83
CA TRP A 116 8.57 -60.46 36.45
C TRP A 116 8.04 -61.13 35.17
N LEU A 117 8.91 -61.32 34.16
CA LEU A 117 8.54 -62.02 32.92
C LEU A 117 8.29 -63.52 33.13
N LEU A 118 9.02 -64.15 34.05
CA LEU A 118 8.92 -65.60 34.31
C LEU A 118 7.78 -65.97 35.26
N GLN A 119 7.33 -65.08 36.14
CA GLN A 119 6.20 -65.32 37.06
C GLN A 119 4.82 -65.17 36.40
N ARG A 120 4.73 -64.59 35.20
CA ARG A 120 3.45 -64.26 34.55
C ARG A 120 3.04 -65.24 33.45
N HIS A 121 3.61 -66.45 33.46
CA HIS A 121 3.28 -67.52 32.52
C HIS A 121 2.60 -68.71 33.19
#